data_AF-A0AAW5VUP1-F1
#
_entry.id   AF-A0AAW5VUP1-F1
#
_cell.length_a   1.000
_cell.length_b   1.000
_cell.length_c   1.000
_cell.angle_alpha   90.00
_cell.angle_beta   90.00
_cell.angle_gamma   90.00
#
_symmetry.space_group_name_H-M   'P 1'
#
loop_
_entity.id
_entity.type
_entity.pdbx_description
1 polymer ?
#
loop_
_entity_poly.entity_id
_entity_poly.type
_entity_poly.pdbx_seq_one_letter_code
_entity_poly.pdbx_strand_id
1 'polypeptide(L)'
;MNGLTIPFEHFQTNKIAGVNFTPVMKLVYFFLDANKDLDGVIHISQTDLANMVGVTRPTIGKVIKSLKEMGLLAKSEQVAGNDILNYKTLPIRQYGHGYSK
;
A
#
# COMPACT_ATOMS: atom_id res chain seq x y z
N MET A 1 1.56 18.06 10.61
CA MET A 1 1.15 16.98 9.69
C MET A 1 1.79 17.29 8.35
N ASN A 2 2.76 16.48 7.90
CA ASN A 2 3.26 16.60 6.53
C ASN A 2 2.15 16.08 5.63
N GLY A 3 1.67 16.92 4.71
CA GLY A 3 0.62 16.52 3.77
C GLY A 3 1.05 15.30 2.96
N LEU A 4 0.09 14.42 2.69
CA LEU A 4 0.30 13.22 1.87
C LEU A 4 0.65 13.69 0.43
N THR A 5 1.94 13.70 0.09
CA THR A 5 2.40 14.14 -1.24
C THR A 5 2.51 12.91 -2.14
N ILE A 6 1.49 12.69 -2.97
CA ILE A 6 1.47 11.60 -3.95
C ILE A 6 1.86 12.17 -5.32
N PRO A 7 2.88 11.63 -6.01
CA PRO A 7 3.14 11.98 -7.39
C PRO A 7 1.91 11.66 -8.26
N PHE A 8 1.41 12.65 -9.00
CA PHE A 8 0.14 12.57 -9.73
C PHE A 8 0.11 11.41 -10.73
N GLU A 9 1.25 11.09 -11.34
CA GLU A 9 1.44 9.96 -12.24
C GLU A 9 1.15 8.61 -11.58
N HIS A 10 1.51 8.45 -10.30
CA HIS A 10 1.22 7.22 -9.56
C HIS A 10 -0.27 7.12 -9.21
N PHE A 11 -0.93 8.24 -9.00
CA PHE A 11 -2.38 8.28 -8.79
C PHE A 11 -3.17 7.93 -10.07
N GLN A 12 -2.67 8.31 -11.26
CA GLN A 12 -3.28 7.95 -12.54
C GLN A 12 -3.02 6.50 -12.97
N THR A 13 -2.03 5.84 -12.37
CA THR A 13 -1.69 4.44 -12.71
C THR A 13 -2.86 3.52 -12.37
N ASN A 14 -3.47 2.91 -13.40
CA ASN A 14 -4.65 2.05 -13.23
C ASN A 14 -4.32 0.56 -13.16
N LYS A 15 -3.08 0.17 -13.50
CA LYS A 15 -2.60 -1.21 -13.41
C LYS A 15 -1.18 -1.26 -12.88
N ILE A 16 -0.90 -2.25 -12.03
CA ILE A 16 0.44 -2.62 -11.58
C ILE A 16 0.58 -4.12 -11.79
N ALA A 17 1.67 -4.57 -12.43
CA ALA A 17 1.90 -5.98 -12.74
C ALA A 17 0.70 -6.67 -13.44
N GLY A 18 0.00 -5.94 -14.33
CA GLY A 18 -1.19 -6.44 -15.05
C GLY A 18 -2.50 -6.45 -14.25
N VAL A 19 -2.46 -6.17 -12.95
CA VAL A 19 -3.62 -6.16 -12.05
C VAL A 19 -4.14 -4.73 -11.83
N ASN A 20 -5.46 -4.56 -11.77
CA ASN A 20 -6.07 -3.24 -11.54
C ASN A 20 -5.63 -2.66 -10.18
N PHE A 21 -5.06 -1.46 -10.21
CA PHE A 21 -4.69 -0.72 -9.01
C PHE A 21 -5.88 0.16 -8.60
N THR A 22 -6.80 -0.43 -7.83
CA THR A 22 -8.08 0.19 -7.49
C THR A 22 -7.92 1.41 -6.59
N PRO A 23 -8.93 2.32 -6.49
CA PRO A 23 -8.87 3.47 -5.60
C PRO A 23 -8.57 3.12 -4.13
N VAL A 24 -9.17 2.04 -3.60
CA VAL A 24 -8.91 1.58 -2.23
C VAL A 24 -7.46 1.08 -2.08
N MET A 25 -6.93 0.36 -3.06
CA MET A 25 -5.52 -0.06 -3.04
C MET A 25 -4.57 1.13 -3.09
N LYS A 26 -4.88 2.16 -3.88
CA LYS A 26 -4.12 3.41 -3.93
C LYS A 26 -4.12 4.10 -2.57
N LEU A 27 -5.29 4.29 -1.97
CA LEU A 27 -5.43 4.92 -0.65
C LEU A 27 -4.62 4.17 0.41
N VAL A 28 -4.73 2.85 0.47
CA VAL A 28 -3.96 2.02 1.40
C VAL A 28 -2.46 2.14 1.14
N TYR A 29 -2.01 1.95 -0.11
CA TYR A 29 -0.58 2.00 -0.44
C TYR A 29 0.04 3.36 -0.10
N PHE A 30 -0.57 4.47 -0.55
CA PHE A 30 -0.01 5.80 -0.32
C PHE A 30 -0.11 6.22 1.14
N PHE A 31 -1.13 5.77 1.87
CA PHE A 31 -1.19 5.97 3.31
C PHE A 31 -0.01 5.30 4.02
N LEU A 32 0.23 4.02 3.74
CA LEU A 32 1.35 3.28 4.33
C LEU A 32 2.71 3.91 3.96
N ASP A 33 2.88 4.33 2.70
CA ASP A 33 4.14 4.89 2.22
C ASP A 33 4.47 6.27 2.82
N ALA A 34 3.44 7.12 3.01
CA ALA A 34 3.62 8.46 3.55
C ALA A 34 3.83 8.50 5.07
N ASN A 35 3.47 7.41 5.79
CA ASN A 35 3.49 7.35 7.25
C ASN A 35 4.50 6.33 7.80
N LYS A 36 5.46 5.91 6.97
CA LYS A 36 6.57 5.07 7.40
C LYS A 36 7.56 5.84 8.28
N ASP A 37 8.17 5.14 9.23
CA ASP A 37 9.26 5.64 10.07
C ASP A 37 10.58 5.78 9.30
N LEU A 38 11.66 6.15 10.00
CA LEU A 38 13.00 6.31 9.43
C LEU A 38 13.57 5.01 8.84
N ASP A 39 13.11 3.85 9.31
CA ASP A 39 13.49 2.52 8.81
C ASP A 39 12.64 2.08 7.60
N GLY A 40 11.69 2.94 7.20
CA GLY A 40 10.79 2.69 6.08
C GLY A 40 9.69 1.68 6.40
N VAL A 41 9.34 1.54 7.69
CA VAL A 41 8.29 0.63 8.17
C VAL A 41 7.15 1.45 8.79
N ILE A 42 5.91 1.01 8.58
CA ILE A 42 4.75 1.53 9.31
C ILE A 42 4.17 0.44 10.21
N HIS A 43 3.87 0.81 11.45
CA HIS A 43 3.33 -0.07 12.48
C HIS A 43 1.86 0.30 12.70
N ILE A 44 0.94 -0.46 12.13
CA ILE A 44 -0.50 -0.19 12.22
C ILE A 44 -1.32 -1.47 12.22
N SER A 45 -2.44 -1.49 12.96
CA SER A 45 -3.37 -2.61 12.91
C SER A 45 -4.20 -2.60 11.63
N GLN A 46 -4.70 -3.77 11.20
CA GLN A 46 -5.65 -3.78 10.07
C GLN A 46 -6.96 -3.08 10.41
N THR A 47 -7.33 -3.08 11.70
CA THR A 47 -8.54 -2.42 12.19
C THR A 47 -8.44 -0.90 12.07
N ASP A 48 -7.32 -0.31 12.51
CA ASP A 48 -7.12 1.15 12.42
C ASP A 48 -6.96 1.60 10.97
N LEU A 49 -6.24 0.81 10.16
CA LEU A 49 -6.13 1.06 8.73
C LEU A 49 -7.51 1.01 8.04
N ALA A 50 -8.36 0.06 8.42
CA ALA A 50 -9.72 -0.06 7.91
C ALA A 50 -10.56 1.17 8.26
N ASN A 51 -10.52 1.60 9.52
CA ASN A 51 -11.22 2.80 10.00
C ASN A 51 -10.76 4.05 9.26
N MET A 52 -9.46 4.19 9.03
CA MET A 52 -8.91 5.37 8.37
C MET A 52 -9.28 5.45 6.88
N VAL A 53 -9.29 4.32 6.18
CA VAL A 53 -9.69 4.26 4.76
C VAL A 53 -11.21 4.24 4.59
N GLY A 54 -11.98 3.97 5.66
CA GLY A 54 -13.43 3.88 5.62
C GLY A 54 -13.95 2.58 4.98
N VAL A 55 -13.23 1.47 5.20
CA VAL A 55 -13.60 0.14 4.70
C VAL A 55 -13.60 -0.90 5.82
N THR A 56 -13.98 -2.14 5.52
CA THR A 56 -13.97 -3.22 6.51
C THR A 56 -12.58 -3.85 6.68
N ARG A 57 -12.29 -4.42 7.86
CA ARG A 57 -11.05 -5.18 8.11
C ARG A 57 -10.85 -6.33 7.10
N PRO A 58 -11.87 -7.14 6.72
CA PRO A 58 -11.73 -8.11 5.64
C PRO A 58 -11.33 -7.50 4.28
N THR A 59 -11.83 -6.30 3.95
CA THR A 59 -11.41 -5.57 2.74
C THR A 59 -9.93 -5.21 2.81
N ILE A 60 -9.45 -4.71 3.95
CA ILE A 60 -8.02 -4.43 4.16
C ILE A 60 -7.17 -5.70 4.01
N GLY A 61 -7.60 -6.83 4.58
CA GLY A 61 -6.90 -8.10 4.41
C GLY A 61 -6.73 -8.51 2.94
N LYS A 62 -7.78 -8.34 2.12
CA LYS A 62 -7.73 -8.58 0.67
C LYS A 62 -6.79 -7.60 -0.04
N VAL A 63 -6.87 -6.32 0.29
CA VAL A 63 -6.01 -5.27 -0.31
C VAL A 63 -4.54 -5.53 0.00
N ILE A 64 -4.19 -5.84 1.25
CA ILE A 64 -2.81 -6.17 1.64
C ILE A 64 -2.30 -7.38 0.86
N LYS A 65 -3.12 -8.42 0.71
CA LYS A 65 -2.76 -9.61 -0.09
C LYS A 65 -2.46 -9.20 -1.53
N SER A 66 -3.33 -8.44 -2.18
CA SER A 66 -3.12 -7.98 -3.56
C SER A 66 -1.89 -7.10 -3.70
N LEU A 67 -1.63 -6.17 -2.76
CA LEU A 67 -0.44 -5.33 -2.81
C LEU A 67 0.87 -6.14 -2.64
N LYS A 68 0.85 -7.23 -1.86
CA LYS A 68 1.98 -8.17 -1.78
C LYS A 68 2.18 -8.92 -3.10
N GLU A 69 1.10 -9.42 -3.71
CA GLU A 69 1.14 -10.11 -5.01
C GLU A 69 1.61 -9.18 -6.15
N MET A 70 1.27 -7.89 -6.07
CA MET A 70 1.75 -6.84 -6.98
C MET A 70 3.21 -6.43 -6.73
N GLY A 71 3.86 -6.93 -5.68
CA GLY A 71 5.23 -6.53 -5.32
C GLY A 71 5.35 -5.12 -4.73
N LEU A 72 4.24 -4.56 -4.22
CA LEU A 72 4.18 -3.22 -3.63
C LEU A 72 4.30 -3.22 -2.10
N LEU A 73 4.12 -4.37 -1.46
CA LEU A 73 4.36 -4.58 -0.04
C LEU A 73 5.29 -5.77 0.19
N ALA A 74 6.31 -5.59 1.04
CA ALA A 74 7.07 -6.72 1.56
C ALA A 74 6.27 -7.48 2.63
N LYS A 75 6.74 -8.69 3.00
CA LYS A 75 6.08 -9.53 4.00
C LYS A 75 5.92 -8.75 5.31
N SER A 76 4.68 -8.68 5.80
CA SER A 76 4.38 -8.00 7.05
C SER A 76 4.69 -8.93 8.22
N GLU A 77 5.55 -8.51 9.14
CA GLU A 77 5.78 -9.25 10.38
C GLU A 77 4.73 -8.81 11.41
N GLN A 78 4.15 -9.80 12.10
CA GLN A 78 3.27 -9.53 13.22
C GLN A 78 4.12 -9.27 14.45
N VAL A 79 3.91 -8.13 15.09
CA VAL A 79 4.53 -7.87 16.39
C VAL A 79 3.84 -8.79 17.41
N ALA A 80 4.63 -9.62 18.10
CA ALA A 80 4.12 -10.63 19.02
C ALA A 80 3.12 -10.02 20.03
N GLY A 81 1.91 -10.59 20.09
CA GLY A 81 0.90 -10.24 21.08
C GLY A 81 -0.22 -9.28 20.64
N ASN A 82 -0.13 -8.59 19.49
CA ASN A 82 -1.13 -7.58 19.07
C ASN A 82 -1.60 -7.73 17.59
N ASP A 83 -2.70 -7.03 17.22
CA ASP A 83 -3.19 -6.89 15.82
C ASP A 83 -2.34 -5.90 15.00
N ILE A 84 -1.25 -5.36 15.58
CA ILE A 84 -0.31 -4.44 14.93
C ILE A 84 0.58 -5.23 13.96
N LEU A 85 0.65 -4.75 12.72
CA LEU A 85 1.46 -5.33 11.66
C LEU A 85 2.49 -4.31 11.17
N ASN A 86 3.68 -4.82 10.85
CA ASN A 86 4.76 -4.04 10.27
C ASN A 86 4.62 -4.11 8.75
N TYR A 87 4.37 -2.98 8.08
CA TYR A 87 4.34 -2.92 6.62
C TYR A 87 5.53 -2.16 6.08
N LYS A 88 6.15 -2.70 5.04
CA LYS A 88 7.17 -2.02 4.26
C LYS A 88 6.70 -1.88 2.83
N THR A 89 6.52 -0.64 2.39
CA THR A 89 6.18 -0.31 1.01
C THR A 89 7.40 -0.49 0.11
N LEU A 90 7.17 -1.01 -1.08
CA LEU A 90 8.15 -1.07 -2.14
C LEU A 90 7.77 -0.03 -3.20
N PRO A 91 8.76 0.61 -3.86
CA PRO A 91 8.47 1.64 -4.83
C PRO A 91 7.66 1.07 -5.99
N ILE A 92 6.69 1.83 -6.49
CA ILE A 92 6.05 1.54 -7.77
C ILE A 92 7.13 1.59 -8.84
N ARG A 93 7.55 0.41 -9.31
CA ARG A 93 8.41 0.32 -10.49
C ARG A 93 7.50 0.44 -11.70
N GLN A 94 7.79 1.39 -12.59
CA GLN A 94 7.16 1.41 -13.91
C GLN A 94 7.61 0.15 -14.66
N TYR A 95 6.82 -0.93 -14.58
CA TYR A 95 7.06 -2.11 -15.40
C TYR A 95 6.67 -1.77 -16.85
N GLY A 96 7.66 -1.30 -17.59
CA GLY A 96 7.64 -1.17 -19.05
C GLY A 96 6.80 -0.01 -19.58
N HIS A 97 7.40 1.19 -19.66
CA HIS A 97 7.20 2.02 -20.84
C HIS A 97 7.88 1.35 -22.04
N GLY A 98 7.32 0.21 -22.48
CA GLY A 98 7.51 -0.27 -23.83
C GLY A 98 6.67 0.62 -24.73
N TYR A 99 7.17 1.80 -25.06
CA TYR A 99 6.72 2.51 -26.25
C TYR A 99 7.08 1.62 -27.43
N SER A 100 6.11 0.81 -27.88
CA SER A 100 6.12 0.33 -29.25
C SER A 100 5.75 1.53 -30.12
N LYS A 101 6.75 2.08 -30.79
CA LYS A 101 6.61 2.78 -32.08
C LYS A 101 7.66 2.22 -33.01
#